data_AF-A0A7S4DE76-F1
#
_entry.id   AF-A0A7S4DE76-F1
#
_cell.length_a   1.000
_cell.length_b   1.000
_cell.length_c   1.000
_cell.angle_alpha   90.00
_cell.angle_beta   90.00
_cell.angle_gamma   90.00
#
_symmetry.space_group_name_H-M   'P 1'
#
loop_
_entity.id
_entity.type
_entity.pdbx_description
1 polymer ?
#
loop_
_entity_poly.entity_id
_entity_poly.type
_entity_poly.pdbx_seq_one_letter_code
_entity_poly.pdbx_strand_id
1 'polypeptide(L)'
;MAFSIKHAFTLASIVFLSFLGHTDCFNTMATSKRLTHRKTQHALYGTKEAGKEQMDKECFKEECGLDDLAITIEDCSIEGDVDPRQCLFHTHFGAGRLGLGLVAPAIERSGVPYCVVQRPKTTWKAISKTGSGSALAITVNGEPVVKEMKVALGDLEAADYIGAQSLALLGSNLEVLKDLTQQSTSFSCALGSAAKKVLVPLMMELPVRGPGKRPILYACENDHGMVDIISKQLEGRVDVISCMVDRICTGRTIEANRIDIQAEPFGGSIVLLDPPNRGHIVPLGGESVTVPSSKAEAEFFYERKLFLVNGMHTTLAFLTLSLANPSGTEAGDHLLRDYTNSTRRQRRIIWAWAMARCLMLIENHGMETIAGALGYRPDQEEEIFDDLIQFADKTLRRFSTVQDKTSRVLGGGVASRWASRLRPVKTFLSDNPAINGSPDAKAQMYARFLKRAEVDETRLRAYVNDLCADTARFTRKDVGSVVADLVDFYDKGKKAAKLTGFKDYNTGLASDKIKQKDEGDKLQSELRSILEWGLESKTITQEQQDALLAEMERRYSSVAAPPA
;
A
#
# COMPACT_ATOMS: atom_id res chain seq x y z
N MET A 1 -49.03 -54.84 15.49
CA MET A 1 -48.31 -55.88 14.72
C MET A 1 -46.89 -55.35 14.54
N ALA A 2 -45.87 -55.71 15.31
CA ALA A 2 -45.55 -56.94 16.05
C ALA A 2 -45.03 -58.09 15.16
N PHE A 3 -43.74 -58.04 14.86
CA PHE A 3 -42.84 -59.21 14.81
C PHE A 3 -41.54 -58.84 15.55
N SER A 4 -40.65 -59.80 15.79
CA SER A 4 -39.49 -59.62 16.70
C SER A 4 -38.39 -60.67 16.44
N ILE A 5 -37.27 -60.58 17.18
CA ILE A 5 -36.29 -61.66 17.45
C ILE A 5 -35.38 -62.03 16.23
N LYS A 6 -34.06 -62.32 16.31
CA LYS A 6 -32.98 -62.48 17.35
C LYS A 6 -31.64 -62.09 16.66
N HIS A 7 -30.50 -61.74 17.28
CA HIS A 7 -29.69 -62.27 18.41
C HIS A 7 -28.90 -61.07 19.03
N ALA A 8 -28.46 -60.98 20.30
CA ALA A 8 -27.74 -61.89 21.22
C ALA A 8 -26.27 -62.15 20.79
N PHE A 9 -25.23 -61.99 21.63
CA PHE A 9 -25.12 -61.60 23.05
C PHE A 9 -24.61 -60.12 23.20
N THR A 10 -23.93 -59.56 24.22
CA THR A 10 -23.19 -60.05 25.42
C THR A 10 -23.22 -58.98 26.56
N LEU A 11 -22.35 -59.09 27.58
CA LEU A 11 -22.31 -58.30 28.83
C LEU A 11 -20.87 -57.75 29.10
N ALA A 12 -20.59 -56.87 30.09
CA ALA A 12 -21.31 -55.74 30.74
C ALA A 12 -20.46 -55.15 31.91
N SER A 13 -20.90 -54.00 32.48
CA SER A 13 -20.59 -53.49 33.85
C SER A 13 -19.16 -52.93 34.09
N ILE A 14 -18.81 -52.09 35.08
CA ILE A 14 -19.39 -51.49 36.33
C ILE A 14 -18.96 -49.98 36.31
N VAL A 15 -19.70 -48.90 36.64
CA VAL A 15 -20.72 -48.50 37.65
C VAL A 15 -20.17 -47.69 38.87
N PHE A 16 -20.56 -46.40 38.94
CA PHE A 16 -20.81 -45.52 40.11
C PHE A 16 -19.74 -44.61 40.83
N LEU A 17 -20.14 -43.31 40.90
CA LEU A 17 -20.09 -42.30 42.00
C LEU A 17 -18.80 -41.57 42.47
N SER A 18 -18.89 -40.23 42.41
CA SER A 18 -18.54 -39.20 43.43
C SER A 18 -17.07 -39.02 43.89
N PHE A 19 -16.57 -37.84 44.30
CA PHE A 19 -17.18 -36.75 45.07
C PHE A 19 -16.58 -35.34 44.74
N LEU A 20 -17.05 -34.30 45.45
CA LEU A 20 -16.53 -32.91 45.43
C LEU A 20 -15.20 -32.74 46.21
N GLY A 21 -14.37 -31.74 45.86
CA GLY A 21 -13.28 -31.26 46.74
C GLY A 21 -12.30 -30.26 46.11
N HIS A 22 -12.01 -29.15 46.80
CA HIS A 22 -10.87 -28.25 46.52
C HIS A 22 -9.56 -28.82 47.12
N THR A 23 -8.40 -28.53 46.53
CA THR A 23 -7.37 -27.64 47.11
C THR A 23 -6.14 -27.47 46.19
N ASP A 24 -5.41 -26.37 46.42
CA ASP A 24 -4.40 -25.74 45.57
C ASP A 24 -3.02 -26.44 45.41
N CYS A 25 -2.19 -25.80 44.58
CA CYS A 25 -0.72 -25.61 44.70
C CYS A 25 0.30 -26.45 43.87
N PHE A 26 1.02 -25.67 43.05
CA PHE A 26 2.46 -25.75 42.69
C PHE A 26 3.00 -26.62 41.53
N ASN A 27 4.05 -26.04 40.93
CA ASN A 27 4.98 -26.50 39.86
C ASN A 27 4.38 -26.64 38.44
N THR A 28 4.83 -25.95 37.37
CA THR A 28 6.11 -25.32 36.94
C THR A 28 6.95 -26.20 35.99
N MET A 29 7.01 -25.76 34.72
CA MET A 29 8.00 -26.03 33.66
C MET A 29 8.56 -27.45 33.44
N ALA A 30 8.00 -28.13 32.44
CA ALA A 30 8.73 -28.89 31.41
C ALA A 30 7.89 -28.84 30.11
N THR A 31 8.42 -28.91 28.89
CA THR A 31 9.68 -29.53 28.43
C THR A 31 10.50 -28.63 27.51
N SER A 32 11.82 -28.89 27.49
CA SER A 32 12.76 -28.40 26.46
C SER A 32 13.92 -29.42 26.34
N LYS A 33 14.72 -29.28 25.27
CA LYS A 33 15.91 -30.07 24.90
C LYS A 33 15.65 -31.49 24.37
N ARG A 34 16.17 -31.73 23.16
CA ARG A 34 17.38 -32.57 22.99
C ARG A 34 18.32 -31.92 21.95
N LEU A 35 19.60 -32.29 22.00
CA LEU A 35 20.70 -31.55 21.37
C LEU A 35 21.76 -32.52 20.81
N THR A 36 22.42 -32.14 19.71
CA THR A 36 23.77 -32.52 19.26
C THR A 36 24.25 -33.99 19.30
N HIS A 37 24.57 -34.52 18.13
CA HIS A 37 25.89 -35.11 17.78
C HIS A 37 26.34 -34.40 16.48
N ARG A 38 27.63 -34.22 16.12
CA ARG A 38 28.85 -35.06 16.32
C ARG A 38 30.07 -34.21 16.75
N LYS A 39 31.29 -34.79 16.75
CA LYS A 39 32.50 -34.22 17.41
C LYS A 39 33.78 -34.27 16.55
N THR A 40 34.53 -33.16 16.54
CA THR A 40 36.01 -33.01 16.47
C THR A 40 36.90 -33.97 15.67
N GLN A 41 37.61 -33.42 14.68
CA GLN A 41 39.07 -33.50 14.40
C GLN A 41 39.40 -32.43 13.32
N HIS A 42 40.58 -31.83 13.17
CA HIS A 42 41.88 -31.95 13.84
C HIS A 42 42.48 -30.54 14.03
N ALA A 43 43.59 -30.38 14.77
CA ALA A 43 44.31 -29.10 14.91
C ALA A 43 45.81 -29.26 14.61
N LEU A 44 46.46 -28.21 14.06
CA LEU A 44 47.90 -27.91 14.15
C LEU A 44 48.26 -26.59 13.44
N TYR A 45 49.29 -25.88 13.96
CA TYR A 45 49.83 -24.58 13.51
C TYR A 45 48.86 -23.37 13.57
N GLY A 46 49.31 -22.14 13.79
CA GLY A 46 50.65 -21.68 14.21
C GLY A 46 50.68 -20.15 14.38
N THR A 47 51.31 -19.62 15.44
CA THR A 47 51.28 -18.18 15.76
C THR A 47 52.32 -17.36 14.98
N LYS A 48 51.87 -16.32 14.27
CA LYS A 48 52.60 -15.08 13.93
C LYS A 48 51.57 -13.96 13.73
N GLU A 49 51.59 -12.90 14.53
CA GLU A 49 52.39 -11.66 14.41
C GLU A 49 51.73 -10.61 13.50
N ALA A 50 51.90 -9.33 13.85
CA ALA A 50 51.07 -8.25 13.33
C ALA A 50 51.65 -7.57 12.08
N GLY A 51 50.85 -7.48 11.02
CA GLY A 51 51.06 -6.60 9.88
C GLY A 51 49.97 -5.54 9.80
N LYS A 52 50.35 -4.28 9.59
CA LYS A 52 49.43 -3.26 9.06
C LYS A 52 49.48 -3.38 7.53
N GLU A 53 48.44 -3.92 6.92
CA GLU A 53 48.24 -3.76 5.48
C GLU A 53 47.28 -2.59 5.23
N GLN A 54 47.78 -1.64 4.45
CA GLN A 54 47.09 -0.44 4.02
C GLN A 54 46.62 -0.73 2.60
N MET A 55 45.41 -1.31 2.45
CA MET A 55 44.88 -1.64 1.12
C MET A 55 44.81 -0.39 0.23
N ASP A 56 45.36 -0.50 -0.97
CA ASP A 56 45.40 0.58 -1.94
C ASP A 56 44.02 0.90 -2.54
N LYS A 57 43.78 2.19 -2.74
CA LYS A 57 42.45 2.72 -3.10
C LYS A 57 42.14 2.67 -4.61
N GLU A 58 43.07 2.17 -5.43
CA GLU A 58 42.99 2.29 -6.89
C GLU A 58 42.36 1.04 -7.57
N CYS A 59 42.55 -0.16 -6.99
CA CYS A 59 42.02 -1.42 -7.54
C CYS A 59 40.50 -1.42 -7.73
N PHE A 60 39.74 -0.75 -6.85
CA PHE A 60 38.27 -0.70 -6.90
C PHE A 60 37.67 0.11 -8.07
N LYS A 61 38.49 0.69 -8.97
CA LYS A 61 38.02 1.52 -10.10
C LYS A 61 38.18 0.91 -11.49
N GLU A 62 39.03 -0.10 -11.68
CA GLU A 62 39.37 -0.60 -13.02
C GLU A 62 38.85 -2.02 -13.31
N GLU A 63 38.65 -2.87 -12.29
CA GLU A 63 38.17 -4.25 -12.51
C GLU A 63 36.63 -4.38 -12.47
N CYS A 64 35.91 -3.43 -11.84
CA CYS A 64 34.45 -3.40 -11.85
C CYS A 64 33.91 -2.59 -13.03
N GLY A 65 33.67 -3.25 -14.17
CA GLY A 65 33.10 -2.63 -15.38
C GLY A 65 31.67 -2.12 -15.21
N LEU A 66 31.52 -0.85 -14.81
CA LEU A 66 30.23 -0.20 -14.44
C LEU A 66 29.18 -0.06 -15.56
N ASP A 67 29.49 -0.48 -16.79
CA ASP A 67 28.53 -0.50 -17.90
C ASP A 67 27.37 -1.48 -17.66
N ASP A 68 27.66 -2.65 -17.07
CA ASP A 68 26.70 -3.71 -16.76
C ASP A 68 26.23 -3.67 -15.30
N LEU A 69 25.64 -2.53 -14.94
CA LEU A 69 25.21 -2.16 -13.58
C LEU A 69 23.94 -2.91 -13.06
N ALA A 70 23.67 -4.12 -13.55
CA ALA A 70 22.67 -5.03 -12.99
C ALA A 70 23.37 -6.28 -12.47
N ILE A 71 23.92 -6.13 -11.28
CA ILE A 71 24.56 -7.20 -10.52
C ILE A 71 23.51 -8.25 -10.17
N THR A 72 23.52 -9.37 -10.89
CA THR A 72 22.93 -10.61 -10.40
C THR A 72 23.86 -11.24 -9.35
N ILE A 73 23.40 -12.25 -8.62
CA ILE A 73 24.27 -12.97 -7.67
C ILE A 73 25.43 -13.67 -8.41
N GLU A 74 25.26 -14.00 -9.69
CA GLU A 74 26.28 -14.65 -10.53
C GLU A 74 27.39 -13.66 -10.93
N ASP A 75 27.10 -12.36 -11.08
CA ASP A 75 28.10 -11.32 -11.40
C ASP A 75 28.96 -10.93 -10.19
N CYS A 76 28.57 -11.33 -8.98
CA CYS A 76 29.32 -11.08 -7.75
C CYS A 76 30.30 -12.19 -7.36
N SER A 77 30.51 -13.22 -8.19
CA SER A 77 31.46 -14.31 -7.90
C SER A 77 32.92 -13.91 -8.12
N ILE A 78 33.35 -12.82 -7.48
CA ILE A 78 34.77 -12.52 -7.24
C ILE A 78 35.31 -13.58 -6.28
N GLU A 79 36.59 -13.97 -6.39
CA GLU A 79 37.18 -15.04 -5.57
C GLU A 79 37.39 -14.62 -4.08
N GLY A 80 36.31 -14.61 -3.29
CA GLY A 80 36.34 -14.35 -1.85
C GLY A 80 34.95 -14.39 -1.17
N ASP A 81 34.92 -14.52 0.16
CA ASP A 81 33.70 -14.59 1.00
C ASP A 81 32.98 -13.22 1.15
N VAL A 82 32.92 -12.40 0.10
CA VAL A 82 32.26 -11.08 0.12
C VAL A 82 30.75 -11.25 -0.04
N ASP A 83 29.96 -10.71 0.89
CA ASP A 83 28.50 -10.72 0.80
C ASP A 83 28.06 -9.85 -0.40
N PRO A 84 27.35 -10.39 -1.41
CA PRO A 84 26.99 -9.65 -2.62
C PRO A 84 26.10 -8.42 -2.35
N ARG A 85 25.49 -8.33 -1.16
CA ARG A 85 24.77 -7.12 -0.72
C ARG A 85 25.69 -5.91 -0.51
N GLN A 86 26.98 -6.11 -0.25
CA GLN A 86 27.95 -5.01 -0.06
C GLN A 86 28.34 -4.36 -1.39
N CYS A 87 28.15 -5.05 -2.52
CA CYS A 87 28.35 -4.52 -3.87
C CYS A 87 27.14 -3.70 -4.37
N LEU A 88 26.07 -3.58 -3.57
CA LEU A 88 24.86 -2.84 -3.91
C LEU A 88 24.78 -1.53 -3.13
N PHE A 89 24.14 -0.52 -3.72
CA PHE A 89 23.88 0.75 -3.07
C PHE A 89 22.46 1.24 -3.36
N HIS A 90 21.67 1.49 -2.31
CA HIS A 90 20.26 1.83 -2.44
C HIS A 90 19.96 3.29 -2.06
N THR A 91 19.30 4.05 -2.94
CA THR A 91 18.88 5.43 -2.64
C THR A 91 17.38 5.55 -2.40
N HIS A 92 17.00 5.86 -1.16
CA HIS A 92 15.62 6.14 -0.75
C HIS A 92 15.32 7.64 -0.80
N PHE A 93 14.46 8.06 -1.70
CA PHE A 93 13.99 9.44 -1.78
C PHE A 93 12.78 9.69 -0.87
N GLY A 94 12.97 10.50 0.17
CA GLY A 94 11.88 11.07 0.97
C GLY A 94 11.83 10.61 2.43
N ALA A 95 12.61 11.27 3.28
CA ALA A 95 12.57 11.13 4.74
C ALA A 95 11.28 11.66 5.41
N GLY A 96 10.10 11.30 4.88
CA GLY A 96 8.79 11.60 5.43
C GLY A 96 8.40 10.65 6.57
N ARG A 97 7.18 10.82 7.12
CA ARG A 97 6.63 9.95 8.18
C ARG A 97 6.54 8.48 7.75
N LEU A 98 6.18 8.20 6.49
CA LEU A 98 6.11 6.85 5.95
C LEU A 98 7.50 6.31 5.55
N GLY A 99 8.32 7.14 4.89
CA GLY A 99 9.69 6.78 4.53
C GLY A 99 10.50 6.33 5.74
N LEU A 100 10.52 7.12 6.82
CA LEU A 100 11.27 6.77 8.04
C LEU A 100 10.53 5.79 8.97
N GLY A 101 9.20 5.72 8.91
CA GLY A 101 8.39 4.86 9.78
C GLY A 101 8.13 3.45 9.24
N LEU A 102 8.46 3.18 7.97
CA LEU A 102 8.21 1.90 7.31
C LEU A 102 9.32 1.51 6.33
N VAL A 103 9.70 2.41 5.41
CA VAL A 103 10.60 2.07 4.29
C VAL A 103 12.07 1.96 4.72
N ALA A 104 12.64 2.99 5.36
CA ALA A 104 14.00 2.94 5.89
C ALA A 104 14.23 1.79 6.91
N PRO A 105 13.29 1.50 7.84
CA PRO A 105 13.36 0.29 8.66
C PRO A 105 13.40 -1.02 7.87
N ALA A 106 12.75 -1.08 6.70
CA ALA A 106 12.85 -2.25 5.82
C ALA A 106 14.18 -2.31 5.07
N ILE A 107 14.73 -1.16 4.64
CA ILE A 107 16.03 -1.08 3.98
C ILE A 107 17.14 -1.52 4.95
N GLU A 108 17.17 -0.99 6.17
CA GLU A 108 18.08 -1.39 7.25
C GLU A 108 18.11 -2.92 7.45
N ARG A 109 16.92 -3.55 7.49
CA ARG A 109 16.76 -5.00 7.67
C ARG A 109 17.17 -5.85 6.47
N SER A 110 17.43 -5.26 5.30
CA SER A 110 17.96 -5.99 4.14
C SER A 110 19.48 -6.25 4.26
N GLY A 111 20.19 -5.37 4.97
CA GLY A 111 21.66 -5.33 5.03
C GLY A 111 22.33 -4.65 3.82
N VAL A 112 21.57 -4.18 2.84
CA VAL A 112 22.11 -3.42 1.68
C VAL A 112 22.54 -2.00 2.13
N PRO A 113 23.76 -1.54 1.79
CA PRO A 113 24.18 -0.16 2.03
C PRO A 113 23.26 0.88 1.38
N TYR A 114 22.93 1.97 2.08
CA TYR A 114 21.88 2.88 1.60
C TYR A 114 22.02 4.35 2.00
N CYS A 115 21.42 5.22 1.19
CA CYS A 115 21.25 6.65 1.45
C CYS A 115 19.78 7.06 1.48
N VAL A 116 19.37 7.77 2.54
CA VAL A 116 18.07 8.45 2.64
C VAL A 116 18.23 9.90 2.24
N VAL A 117 17.62 10.27 1.11
CA VAL A 117 17.69 11.61 0.51
C VAL A 117 16.50 12.46 0.96
N GLN A 118 16.80 13.68 1.42
CA GLN A 118 15.77 14.64 1.83
C GLN A 118 16.19 16.09 1.58
N ARG A 119 15.47 16.78 0.69
CA ARG A 119 15.65 18.22 0.47
C ARG A 119 15.61 19.01 1.80
N PRO A 120 16.49 20.02 2.01
CA PRO A 120 16.45 20.87 3.19
C PRO A 120 15.07 21.49 3.45
N LYS A 121 14.66 21.54 4.72
CA LYS A 121 13.50 22.30 5.22
C LYS A 121 13.79 22.81 6.62
N THR A 122 13.04 23.81 7.07
CA THR A 122 13.11 24.35 8.44
C THR A 122 12.99 23.29 9.54
N THR A 123 12.27 22.20 9.31
CA THR A 123 12.13 21.06 10.24
C THR A 123 13.43 20.29 10.49
N TRP A 124 14.44 20.43 9.62
CA TRP A 124 15.72 19.71 9.70
C TRP A 124 16.83 20.52 10.38
N LYS A 125 16.54 21.75 10.80
CA LYS A 125 17.51 22.70 11.40
C LYS A 125 18.26 22.20 12.63
N ALA A 126 17.78 21.16 13.31
CA ALA A 126 18.50 20.54 14.43
C ALA A 126 19.70 19.72 13.93
N ILE A 127 19.47 18.82 12.96
CA ILE A 127 20.50 18.00 12.31
C ILE A 127 21.41 18.85 11.42
N SER A 128 20.87 19.85 10.70
CA SER A 128 21.71 20.77 9.91
C SER A 128 22.65 21.66 10.74
N LYS A 129 22.59 21.60 12.08
CA LYS A 129 23.51 22.29 12.99
C LYS A 129 24.62 21.39 13.56
N THR A 130 24.51 20.07 13.47
CA THR A 130 25.56 19.15 13.96
C THR A 130 26.69 18.94 12.95
N GLY A 131 26.48 19.30 11.69
CA GLY A 131 27.47 19.19 10.61
C GLY A 131 27.45 17.86 9.88
N SER A 132 28.11 17.81 8.71
CA SER A 132 28.38 16.54 8.01
C SER A 132 29.28 15.64 8.87
N GLY A 133 29.13 14.33 8.71
CA GLY A 133 29.82 13.32 9.53
C GLY A 133 29.21 13.09 10.92
N SER A 134 28.18 13.83 11.32
CA SER A 134 27.47 13.58 12.58
C SER A 134 26.57 12.34 12.51
N ALA A 135 26.40 11.68 13.66
CA ALA A 135 25.60 10.46 13.81
C ALA A 135 24.11 10.76 14.05
N LEU A 136 23.23 9.99 13.39
CA LEU A 136 21.78 10.15 13.44
C LEU A 136 21.07 8.81 13.65
N ALA A 137 20.31 8.68 14.74
CA ALA A 137 19.45 7.52 15.01
C ALA A 137 18.00 7.75 14.53
N ILE A 138 17.29 6.67 14.22
CA ILE A 138 15.82 6.70 13.96
C ILE A 138 15.12 5.75 14.93
N THR A 139 14.12 6.27 15.64
CA THR A 139 13.19 5.49 16.46
C THR A 139 11.78 5.51 15.87
N VAL A 140 11.01 4.44 16.11
CA VAL A 140 9.56 4.39 15.88
C VAL A 140 8.88 4.05 17.20
N ASN A 141 8.02 4.93 17.69
CA ASN A 141 7.41 4.84 19.03
C ASN A 141 8.46 4.66 20.15
N GLY A 142 9.63 5.30 20.01
CA GLY A 142 10.77 5.14 20.92
C GLY A 142 11.68 3.93 20.66
N GLU A 143 11.22 2.89 19.95
CA GLU A 143 12.05 1.71 19.63
C GLU A 143 13.05 2.01 18.50
N PRO A 144 14.35 1.65 18.63
CA PRO A 144 15.36 1.94 17.63
C PRO A 144 15.19 1.07 16.38
N VAL A 145 14.92 1.70 15.24
CA VAL A 145 14.73 1.05 13.93
C VAL A 145 15.89 1.26 12.97
N VAL A 146 16.68 2.30 13.17
CA VAL A 146 18.01 2.52 12.57
C VAL A 146 18.90 3.04 13.67
N LYS A 147 19.98 2.34 13.98
CA LYS A 147 20.80 2.66 15.18
C LYS A 147 21.65 3.92 14.97
N GLU A 148 22.25 4.02 13.79
CA GLU A 148 23.14 5.09 13.41
C GLU A 148 23.12 5.27 11.89
N MET A 149 23.20 6.52 11.44
CA MET A 149 23.38 6.94 10.06
C MET A 149 24.38 8.09 10.05
N LYS A 150 25.29 8.12 9.08
CA LYS A 150 26.18 9.26 8.85
C LYS A 150 25.40 10.37 8.13
N VAL A 151 25.41 11.58 8.68
CA VAL A 151 24.76 12.75 8.07
C VAL A 151 25.66 13.39 7.01
N ALA A 152 25.11 13.69 5.83
CA ALA A 152 25.74 14.53 4.81
C ALA A 152 24.88 15.79 4.56
N LEU A 153 25.50 16.97 4.58
CA LEU A 153 24.83 18.26 4.41
C LEU A 153 25.25 18.93 3.09
N GLY A 154 24.28 19.26 2.23
CA GLY A 154 24.53 19.93 0.95
C GLY A 154 25.03 18.98 -0.13
N ASP A 155 26.24 18.45 0.08
CA ASP A 155 27.03 17.69 -0.88
C ASP A 155 27.41 16.28 -0.33
N LEU A 156 27.96 15.43 -1.19
CA LEU A 156 28.56 14.12 -0.85
C LEU A 156 29.91 14.01 -1.55
N GLU A 157 30.95 13.60 -0.83
CA GLU A 157 32.20 13.15 -1.46
C GLU A 157 32.18 11.63 -1.66
N ALA A 158 33.04 11.09 -2.54
CA ALA A 158 33.16 9.64 -2.72
C ALA A 158 33.48 8.89 -1.41
N ALA A 159 34.23 9.54 -0.51
CA ALA A 159 34.56 9.04 0.82
C ALA A 159 33.39 9.06 1.82
N ASP A 160 32.21 9.58 1.47
CA ASP A 160 31.04 9.55 2.34
C ASP A 160 30.28 8.23 2.29
N TYR A 161 30.22 7.57 1.14
CA TYR A 161 29.50 6.29 0.95
C TYR A 161 30.41 5.07 0.86
N ILE A 162 31.68 5.21 0.48
CA ILE A 162 32.65 4.11 0.55
C ILE A 162 32.82 3.68 2.02
N GLY A 163 32.27 2.51 2.36
CA GLY A 163 32.29 1.93 3.71
C GLY A 163 31.17 2.41 4.66
N ALA A 164 30.22 3.23 4.20
CA ALA A 164 29.08 3.65 5.03
C ALA A 164 27.85 2.76 4.77
N GLN A 165 27.41 2.02 5.80
CA GLN A 165 26.21 1.19 5.74
C GLN A 165 24.92 2.01 5.56
N SER A 166 24.87 3.21 6.14
CA SER A 166 23.66 4.02 6.28
C SER A 166 23.97 5.53 6.24
N LEU A 167 23.35 6.24 5.30
CA LEU A 167 23.57 7.67 5.04
C LEU A 167 22.28 8.49 5.07
N ALA A 168 22.36 9.72 5.56
CA ALA A 168 21.26 10.69 5.54
C ALA A 168 21.70 11.98 4.82
N LEU A 169 21.37 12.09 3.52
CA LEU A 169 21.66 13.28 2.72
C LEU A 169 20.58 14.36 2.91
N LEU A 170 20.94 15.44 3.60
CA LEU A 170 20.16 16.67 3.70
C LEU A 170 20.61 17.67 2.62
N GLY A 171 20.45 17.29 1.36
CA GLY A 171 20.93 18.01 0.18
C GLY A 171 19.84 18.33 -0.84
N SER A 172 20.10 19.34 -1.68
CA SER A 172 19.31 19.64 -2.88
C SER A 172 20.15 20.24 -4.01
N ASN A 173 21.47 20.01 -3.97
CA ASN A 173 22.36 20.24 -5.12
C ASN A 173 21.99 19.21 -6.20
N LEU A 174 21.70 19.67 -7.42
CA LEU A 174 21.20 18.79 -8.47
C LEU A 174 22.26 17.80 -8.95
N GLU A 175 23.52 18.25 -9.09
CA GLU A 175 24.59 17.41 -9.63
C GLU A 175 24.96 16.31 -8.63
N VAL A 176 25.10 16.62 -7.33
CA VAL A 176 25.27 15.62 -6.25
C VAL A 176 24.13 14.58 -6.25
N LEU A 177 22.89 14.99 -6.57
CA LEU A 177 21.76 14.07 -6.69
C LEU A 177 21.81 13.23 -7.97
N LYS A 178 22.39 13.73 -9.07
CA LYS A 178 22.67 12.92 -10.28
C LYS A 178 23.79 11.93 -10.02
N ASP A 179 24.90 12.35 -9.43
CA ASP A 179 26.06 11.49 -9.12
C ASP A 179 25.66 10.34 -8.17
N LEU A 180 24.84 10.64 -7.16
CA LEU A 180 24.22 9.65 -6.29
C LEU A 180 23.27 8.71 -7.04
N THR A 181 22.50 9.24 -8.01
CA THR A 181 21.57 8.45 -8.83
C THR A 181 22.32 7.51 -9.77
N GLN A 182 23.41 7.96 -10.40
CA GLN A 182 24.23 7.15 -11.31
C GLN A 182 24.94 5.98 -10.62
N GLN A 183 25.31 6.15 -9.35
CA GLN A 183 26.00 5.13 -8.54
C GLN A 183 25.06 4.20 -7.75
N SER A 184 23.75 4.47 -7.77
CA SER A 184 22.78 3.62 -7.07
C SER A 184 22.38 2.43 -7.93
N THR A 185 22.51 1.21 -7.39
CA THR A 185 22.03 -0.02 -8.04
C THR A 185 20.51 -0.16 -7.94
N SER A 186 19.88 0.51 -6.97
CA SER A 186 18.42 0.51 -6.80
C SER A 186 17.90 1.75 -6.06
N PHE A 187 16.59 1.98 -6.15
CA PHE A 187 15.92 3.15 -5.61
C PHE A 187 14.64 2.79 -4.88
N SER A 188 14.20 3.64 -3.94
CA SER A 188 12.82 3.63 -3.45
C SER A 188 12.35 5.05 -3.17
N CYS A 189 11.03 5.27 -3.02
CA CYS A 189 10.50 6.61 -2.77
C CYS A 189 9.26 6.64 -1.86
N ALA A 190 9.16 7.70 -1.06
CA ALA A 190 8.00 8.01 -0.21
C ALA A 190 7.76 9.54 -0.15
N LEU A 191 7.59 10.14 -1.33
CA LEU A 191 7.51 11.57 -1.60
C LEU A 191 6.07 12.09 -1.78
N GLY A 192 5.09 11.22 -2.03
CA GLY A 192 3.72 11.58 -2.37
C GLY A 192 3.63 12.26 -3.74
N SER A 193 2.76 13.27 -3.87
CA SER A 193 2.59 14.05 -5.11
C SER A 193 3.84 14.79 -5.60
N ALA A 194 4.93 14.81 -4.81
CA ALA A 194 6.22 15.31 -5.25
C ALA A 194 7.05 14.28 -6.06
N ALA A 195 6.73 12.99 -6.02
CA ALA A 195 7.55 11.91 -6.59
C ALA A 195 7.88 12.15 -8.06
N LYS A 196 6.87 12.33 -8.93
CA LYS A 196 7.08 12.59 -10.36
C LYS A 196 8.00 13.79 -10.63
N LYS A 197 7.87 14.87 -9.84
CA LYS A 197 8.66 16.10 -10.01
C LYS A 197 10.13 15.93 -9.56
N VAL A 198 10.42 14.98 -8.67
CA VAL A 198 11.78 14.76 -8.14
C VAL A 198 12.49 13.64 -8.90
N LEU A 199 11.81 12.51 -9.10
CA LEU A 199 12.45 11.28 -9.61
C LEU A 199 12.71 11.34 -11.10
N VAL A 200 11.73 11.80 -11.90
CA VAL A 200 11.86 11.79 -13.38
C VAL A 200 13.04 12.65 -13.86
N PRO A 201 13.26 13.90 -13.38
CA PRO A 201 14.42 14.68 -13.79
C PRO A 201 15.79 14.10 -13.38
N LEU A 202 15.86 13.29 -12.32
CA LEU A 202 17.10 12.63 -11.89
C LEU A 202 17.36 11.35 -12.69
N MET A 203 16.33 10.52 -12.85
CA MET A 203 16.45 9.19 -13.46
C MET A 203 16.44 9.22 -14.99
N MET A 204 16.04 10.32 -15.61
CA MET A 204 16.22 10.54 -17.06
C MET A 204 17.69 10.73 -17.48
N GLU A 205 18.58 11.06 -16.54
CA GLU A 205 20.02 11.18 -16.79
C GLU A 205 20.73 9.81 -16.79
N LEU A 206 20.07 8.74 -16.31
CA LEU A 206 20.60 7.37 -16.37
C LEU A 206 20.62 6.86 -17.82
N PRO A 207 21.63 6.09 -18.24
CA PRO A 207 21.70 5.56 -19.60
C PRO A 207 20.53 4.61 -19.91
N VAL A 208 20.13 4.55 -21.18
CA VAL A 208 19.15 3.56 -21.65
C VAL A 208 19.82 2.19 -21.68
N ARG A 209 19.20 1.19 -21.03
CA ARG A 209 19.70 -0.18 -20.92
C ARG A 209 18.62 -1.21 -21.31
N GLY A 210 19.08 -2.42 -21.63
CA GLY A 210 18.19 -3.56 -21.90
C GLY A 210 17.34 -3.95 -20.68
N PRO A 211 16.21 -4.66 -20.86
CA PRO A 211 15.45 -5.22 -19.74
C PRO A 211 16.34 -6.07 -18.83
N GLY A 212 16.16 -5.95 -17.51
CA GLY A 212 17.00 -6.66 -16.54
C GLY A 212 18.42 -6.10 -16.39
N LYS A 213 18.86 -5.14 -17.23
CA LYS A 213 20.12 -4.38 -17.04
C LYS A 213 19.89 -3.00 -16.38
N ARG A 214 18.68 -2.68 -15.94
CA ARG A 214 18.29 -1.39 -15.36
C ARG A 214 18.27 -1.46 -13.83
N PRO A 215 18.63 -0.38 -13.12
CA PRO A 215 18.33 -0.27 -11.70
C PRO A 215 16.81 -0.28 -11.47
N ILE A 216 16.38 -0.82 -10.33
CA ILE A 216 14.96 -0.94 -9.97
C ILE A 216 14.51 0.20 -9.05
N LEU A 217 13.35 0.80 -9.33
CA LEU A 217 12.67 1.73 -8.42
C LEU A 217 11.48 1.06 -7.72
N TYR A 218 11.61 0.83 -6.42
CA TYR A 218 10.55 0.34 -5.53
C TYR A 218 9.67 1.51 -5.05
N ALA A 219 8.61 1.81 -5.80
CA ALA A 219 7.76 2.98 -5.60
C ALA A 219 6.76 2.77 -4.45
N CYS A 220 7.16 3.13 -3.23
CA CYS A 220 6.39 3.01 -1.99
C CYS A 220 5.37 4.17 -1.82
N GLU A 221 4.54 4.37 -2.85
CA GLU A 221 3.56 5.45 -2.94
C GLU A 221 2.11 4.95 -2.83
N ASN A 222 1.20 5.80 -2.38
CA ASN A 222 -0.24 5.49 -2.33
C ASN A 222 -1.01 5.91 -3.59
N ASP A 223 -0.36 6.57 -4.55
CA ASP A 223 -0.93 7.02 -5.81
C ASP A 223 -0.32 6.20 -6.96
N HIS A 224 -0.87 5.01 -7.18
CA HIS A 224 -0.37 4.07 -8.18
C HIS A 224 -0.52 4.61 -9.61
N GLY A 225 -1.54 5.43 -9.91
CA GLY A 225 -1.67 6.07 -11.22
C GLY A 225 -0.56 7.09 -11.50
N MET A 226 -0.07 7.78 -10.46
CA MET A 226 1.12 8.62 -10.55
C MET A 226 2.41 7.78 -10.70
N VAL A 227 2.49 6.59 -10.11
CA VAL A 227 3.58 5.62 -10.35
C VAL A 227 3.58 5.09 -11.79
N ASP A 228 2.42 4.76 -12.36
CA ASP A 228 2.29 4.31 -13.76
C ASP A 228 2.81 5.37 -14.74
N ILE A 229 2.58 6.66 -14.41
CA ILE A 229 3.07 7.81 -15.18
C ILE A 229 4.59 7.98 -15.02
N ILE A 230 5.19 7.65 -13.87
CA ILE A 230 6.64 7.62 -13.69
C ILE A 230 7.25 6.46 -14.49
N SER A 231 6.67 5.26 -14.40
CA SER A 231 7.11 4.05 -15.11
C SER A 231 7.21 4.31 -16.62
N LYS A 232 6.14 4.84 -17.23
CA LYS A 232 6.10 5.22 -18.66
C LYS A 232 7.04 6.38 -19.04
N GLN A 233 7.50 7.18 -18.08
CA GLN A 233 8.48 8.26 -18.33
C GLN A 233 9.93 7.83 -18.10
N LEU A 234 10.18 6.69 -17.46
CA LEU A 234 11.51 6.13 -17.21
C LEU A 234 11.77 4.82 -17.98
N GLU A 235 10.86 4.45 -18.89
CA GLU A 235 10.99 3.31 -19.78
C GLU A 235 12.35 3.30 -20.48
N GLY A 236 13.00 2.14 -20.48
CA GLY A 236 14.35 1.99 -21.01
C GLY A 236 15.48 2.32 -20.02
N ARG A 237 15.23 3.08 -18.94
CA ARG A 237 16.27 3.55 -18.00
C ARG A 237 16.15 2.94 -16.60
N VAL A 238 14.93 2.81 -16.07
CA VAL A 238 14.64 2.30 -14.73
C VAL A 238 13.44 1.37 -14.80
N ASP A 239 13.54 0.17 -14.24
CA ASP A 239 12.38 -0.74 -14.11
C ASP A 239 11.63 -0.38 -12.81
N VAL A 240 10.36 0.02 -12.92
CA VAL A 240 9.60 0.63 -11.81
C VAL A 240 8.59 -0.35 -11.20
N ILE A 241 8.92 -0.88 -10.03
CA ILE A 241 8.04 -1.77 -9.26
C ILE A 241 7.12 -0.93 -8.36
N SER A 242 5.82 -0.96 -8.65
CA SER A 242 4.79 -0.37 -7.80
C SER A 242 4.71 -1.16 -6.47
N CYS A 243 4.74 -0.48 -5.32
CA CYS A 243 4.71 -1.13 -4.01
C CYS A 243 3.47 -0.71 -3.23
N MET A 244 2.61 -1.67 -2.86
CA MET A 244 1.54 -1.41 -1.90
C MET A 244 2.15 -1.23 -0.52
N VAL A 245 1.92 -0.06 0.09
CA VAL A 245 2.41 0.25 1.45
C VAL A 245 1.29 0.62 2.41
N ASP A 246 1.31 0.06 3.62
CA ASP A 246 0.31 0.32 4.66
C ASP A 246 0.96 0.45 6.04
N ARG A 247 1.02 1.68 6.57
CA ARG A 247 1.24 1.99 7.99
C ARG A 247 0.76 3.40 8.32
N ILE A 248 0.01 3.57 9.41
CA ILE A 248 -0.44 4.87 9.90
C ILE A 248 0.67 5.51 10.75
N CYS A 249 1.52 6.32 10.12
CA CYS A 249 2.51 7.16 10.82
C CYS A 249 1.90 8.54 11.13
N THR A 250 1.62 8.80 12.41
CA THR A 250 0.89 9.99 12.90
C THR A 250 1.79 11.20 13.09
N GLY A 251 2.96 11.04 13.72
CA GLY A 251 3.81 12.15 14.16
C GLY A 251 5.27 11.98 13.76
N ARG A 252 6.07 13.04 13.97
CA ARG A 252 7.53 12.99 13.85
C ARG A 252 8.18 14.11 14.67
N THR A 253 9.11 13.75 15.53
CA THR A 253 10.02 14.67 16.24
C THR A 253 11.40 14.61 15.57
N ILE A 254 12.08 15.75 15.44
CA ILE A 254 13.45 15.83 14.91
C ILE A 254 14.31 16.60 15.92
N GLU A 255 15.33 15.93 16.43
CA GLU A 255 16.33 16.44 17.36
C GLU A 255 17.70 16.56 16.64
N ALA A 256 18.78 16.83 17.37
CA ALA A 256 20.11 17.02 16.77
C ALA A 256 20.70 15.73 16.19
N ASN A 257 20.51 14.60 16.89
CA ASN A 257 21.09 13.28 16.60
C ASN A 257 20.03 12.15 16.56
N ARG A 258 18.73 12.49 16.61
CA ARG A 258 17.62 11.52 16.60
C ARG A 258 16.43 12.04 15.79
N ILE A 259 15.76 11.13 15.09
CA ILE A 259 14.39 11.32 14.61
C ILE A 259 13.52 10.28 15.31
N ASP A 260 12.40 10.70 15.90
CA ASP A 260 11.37 9.78 16.39
C ASP A 260 10.13 9.87 15.50
N ILE A 261 9.59 8.72 15.12
CA ILE A 261 8.37 8.59 14.32
C ILE A 261 7.28 7.99 15.20
N GLN A 262 6.17 8.71 15.35
CA GLN A 262 5.00 8.20 16.05
C GLN A 262 4.09 7.49 15.03
N ALA A 263 3.70 6.25 15.31
CA ALA A 263 2.95 5.38 14.41
C ALA A 263 2.03 4.41 15.16
N GLU A 264 1.07 3.81 14.46
CA GLU A 264 0.24 2.74 15.02
C GLU A 264 1.07 1.52 15.47
N PRO A 265 0.55 0.68 16.39
CA PRO A 265 1.22 -0.55 16.85
C PRO A 265 1.45 -1.60 15.76
N PHE A 266 0.71 -1.54 14.64
CA PHE A 266 0.95 -2.41 13.48
C PHE A 266 2.31 -2.06 12.86
N GLY A 267 3.18 -3.07 12.69
CA GLY A 267 4.53 -2.90 12.12
C GLY A 267 4.55 -2.37 10.69
N GLY A 268 3.44 -2.52 9.97
CA GLY A 268 3.24 -2.08 8.60
C GLY A 268 3.44 -3.19 7.58
N SER A 269 3.08 -2.91 6.33
CA SER A 269 3.24 -3.83 5.20
C SER A 269 3.78 -3.08 3.98
N ILE A 270 4.71 -3.71 3.25
CA ILE A 270 5.24 -3.35 1.94
C ILE A 270 5.10 -4.59 1.06
N VAL A 271 4.29 -4.54 0.01
CA VAL A 271 4.12 -5.64 -0.94
C VAL A 271 4.51 -5.17 -2.34
N LEU A 272 5.45 -5.88 -2.97
CA LEU A 272 5.87 -5.61 -4.34
C LEU A 272 4.77 -6.12 -5.28
N LEU A 273 4.18 -5.23 -6.08
CA LEU A 273 3.03 -5.55 -6.96
C LEU A 273 3.43 -6.16 -8.30
N ASP A 274 4.72 -6.07 -8.63
CA ASP A 274 5.35 -6.79 -9.73
C ASP A 274 6.64 -7.39 -9.15
N PRO A 275 6.65 -8.66 -8.73
CA PRO A 275 7.80 -9.25 -8.03
C PRO A 275 8.99 -9.43 -8.99
N PRO A 276 10.22 -9.08 -8.59
CA PRO A 276 11.39 -9.23 -9.45
C PRO A 276 11.75 -10.70 -9.67
N ASN A 277 12.51 -10.97 -10.73
CA ASN A 277 12.98 -12.33 -11.05
C ASN A 277 13.70 -12.99 -9.86
N ARG A 278 13.51 -14.30 -9.71
CA ARG A 278 14.18 -15.10 -8.67
C ARG A 278 15.69 -14.90 -8.73
N GLY A 279 16.31 -14.64 -7.58
CA GLY A 279 17.74 -14.34 -7.46
C GLY A 279 18.06 -12.84 -7.38
N HIS A 280 17.14 -11.94 -7.73
CA HIS A 280 17.36 -10.50 -7.52
C HIS A 280 17.36 -10.16 -6.03
N ILE A 281 18.43 -9.51 -5.55
CA ILE A 281 18.50 -9.03 -4.16
C ILE A 281 17.54 -7.85 -3.98
N VAL A 282 16.58 -7.98 -3.05
CA VAL A 282 15.62 -6.91 -2.77
C VAL A 282 16.15 -6.05 -1.60
N PRO A 283 16.31 -4.72 -1.76
CA PRO A 283 16.82 -3.81 -0.73
C PRO A 283 15.76 -3.45 0.34
N LEU A 284 14.86 -4.38 0.65
CA LEU A 284 13.74 -4.23 1.58
C LEU A 284 13.55 -5.58 2.30
N GLY A 285 13.63 -5.60 3.63
CA GLY A 285 13.60 -6.85 4.41
C GLY A 285 12.88 -6.80 5.76
N GLY A 286 12.79 -7.98 6.38
CA GLY A 286 12.06 -8.25 7.61
C GLY A 286 10.54 -8.39 7.43
N GLU A 287 9.85 -8.73 8.51
CA GLU A 287 8.44 -9.18 8.54
C GLU A 287 7.42 -8.22 7.90
N SER A 288 7.76 -6.94 7.75
CA SER A 288 6.90 -5.96 7.06
C SER A 288 6.91 -6.07 5.54
N VAL A 289 7.80 -6.89 4.94
CA VAL A 289 7.99 -6.96 3.49
C VAL A 289 7.48 -8.30 2.96
N THR A 290 6.71 -8.23 1.87
CA THR A 290 6.22 -9.42 1.15
C THR A 290 6.60 -9.31 -0.31
N VAL A 291 7.25 -10.36 -0.83
CA VAL A 291 7.49 -10.56 -2.26
C VAL A 291 6.59 -11.73 -2.69
N PRO A 292 5.46 -11.47 -3.35
CA PRO A 292 4.53 -12.52 -3.79
C PRO A 292 5.17 -13.46 -4.81
N SER A 293 4.72 -14.71 -4.87
CA SER A 293 5.23 -15.70 -5.83
C SER A 293 4.65 -15.52 -7.23
N SER A 294 3.53 -14.79 -7.34
CA SER A 294 2.84 -14.47 -8.59
C SER A 294 2.16 -13.11 -8.54
N LYS A 295 1.83 -12.57 -9.72
CA LYS A 295 1.08 -11.31 -9.86
C LYS A 295 -0.34 -11.40 -9.27
N ALA A 296 -0.97 -12.57 -9.32
CA ALA A 296 -2.31 -12.79 -8.75
C ALA A 296 -2.30 -12.67 -7.21
N GLU A 297 -1.30 -13.26 -6.54
CA GLU A 297 -1.10 -13.07 -5.09
C GLU A 297 -0.84 -11.60 -4.74
N ALA A 298 -0.08 -10.90 -5.58
CA ALA A 298 0.23 -9.48 -5.40
C ALA A 298 -1.03 -8.60 -5.54
N GLU A 299 -1.89 -8.91 -6.50
CA GLU A 299 -3.18 -8.25 -6.72
C GLU A 299 -4.16 -8.54 -5.58
N PHE A 300 -4.21 -9.78 -5.07
CA PHE A 300 -4.93 -10.12 -3.83
C PHE A 300 -4.47 -9.27 -2.64
N PHE A 301 -3.16 -9.12 -2.41
CA PHE A 301 -2.65 -8.28 -1.32
C PHE A 301 -3.05 -6.81 -1.49
N TYR A 302 -2.96 -6.28 -2.71
CA TYR A 302 -3.40 -4.94 -3.05
C TYR A 302 -4.90 -4.74 -2.77
N GLU A 303 -5.76 -5.63 -3.29
CA GLU A 303 -7.20 -5.58 -3.08
C GLU A 303 -7.59 -5.79 -1.61
N ARG A 304 -6.87 -6.64 -0.86
CA ARG A 304 -7.06 -6.83 0.58
C ARG A 304 -6.88 -5.52 1.35
N LYS A 305 -5.88 -4.70 1.02
CA LYS A 305 -5.77 -3.32 1.55
C LYS A 305 -6.88 -2.43 0.97
N LEU A 306 -7.16 -2.52 -0.32
CA LEU A 306 -8.13 -1.67 -1.04
C LEU A 306 -9.54 -1.77 -0.44
N PHE A 307 -9.94 -2.96 -0.03
CA PHE A 307 -11.24 -3.28 0.56
C PHE A 307 -11.20 -3.23 2.10
N LEU A 308 -10.37 -4.04 2.76
CA LEU A 308 -10.44 -4.19 4.22
C LEU A 308 -9.83 -3.01 4.97
N VAL A 309 -8.79 -2.36 4.45
CA VAL A 309 -8.25 -1.13 5.06
C VAL A 309 -8.98 0.10 4.51
N ASN A 310 -8.73 0.46 3.25
CA ASN A 310 -9.27 1.69 2.65
C ASN A 310 -10.81 1.68 2.55
N GLY A 311 -11.40 0.53 2.22
CA GLY A 311 -12.85 0.38 2.11
C GLY A 311 -13.56 0.43 3.46
N MET A 312 -13.07 -0.27 4.49
CA MET A 312 -13.68 -0.19 5.83
C MET A 312 -13.47 1.16 6.50
N HIS A 313 -12.34 1.82 6.30
CA HIS A 313 -12.16 3.19 6.80
C HIS A 313 -13.18 4.15 6.16
N THR A 314 -13.46 3.96 4.87
CA THR A 314 -14.53 4.70 4.16
C THR A 314 -15.92 4.33 4.69
N THR A 315 -16.19 3.06 5.00
CA THR A 315 -17.43 2.61 5.63
C THR A 315 -17.63 3.23 7.03
N LEU A 316 -16.58 3.33 7.85
CA LEU A 316 -16.63 4.01 9.16
C LEU A 316 -16.89 5.52 9.00
N ALA A 317 -16.32 6.16 7.98
CA ALA A 317 -16.61 7.55 7.66
C ALA A 317 -18.09 7.76 7.34
N PHE A 318 -18.65 7.00 6.40
CA PHE A 318 -20.05 7.11 6.04
C PHE A 318 -21.00 6.75 7.19
N LEU A 319 -20.70 5.72 8.00
CA LEU A 319 -21.46 5.42 9.21
C LEU A 319 -21.40 6.55 10.24
N THR A 320 -20.26 7.24 10.37
CA THR A 320 -20.12 8.42 11.23
C THR A 320 -21.03 9.56 10.74
N LEU A 321 -21.08 9.82 9.43
CA LEU A 321 -21.97 10.84 8.85
C LEU A 321 -23.44 10.51 9.05
N SER A 322 -23.84 9.27 8.79
CA SER A 322 -25.21 8.78 9.00
C SER A 322 -25.72 9.01 10.43
N LEU A 323 -24.84 8.87 11.41
CA LEU A 323 -25.15 9.02 12.83
C LEU A 323 -25.09 10.48 13.31
N ALA A 324 -24.19 11.30 12.76
CA ALA A 324 -24.02 12.70 13.13
C ALA A 324 -25.09 13.61 12.48
N ASN A 325 -25.44 13.34 11.21
CA ASN A 325 -26.38 14.12 10.42
C ASN A 325 -27.57 13.24 9.94
N PRO A 326 -28.45 12.71 10.82
CA PRO A 326 -29.48 11.72 10.45
C PRO A 326 -30.42 12.11 9.30
N SER A 327 -30.69 13.41 9.14
CA SER A 327 -31.55 13.95 8.06
C SER A 327 -30.83 14.98 7.17
N GLY A 328 -29.55 15.25 7.41
CA GLY A 328 -28.77 16.24 6.66
C GLY A 328 -28.09 15.65 5.43
N THR A 329 -27.95 16.45 4.36
CA THR A 329 -27.20 16.13 3.14
C THR A 329 -25.72 16.51 3.23
N GLU A 330 -25.33 17.40 4.13
CA GLU A 330 -23.95 17.85 4.29
C GLU A 330 -23.05 16.77 4.93
N ALA A 331 -21.84 16.64 4.39
CA ALA A 331 -20.88 15.61 4.79
C ALA A 331 -20.00 15.98 6.01
N GLY A 332 -20.07 17.23 6.49
CA GLY A 332 -19.46 17.69 7.75
C GLY A 332 -17.95 17.42 7.95
N ASP A 333 -17.48 17.67 9.17
CA ASP A 333 -16.16 17.25 9.65
C ASP A 333 -16.27 16.70 11.08
N HIS A 334 -16.34 15.37 11.18
CA HIS A 334 -16.59 14.65 12.42
C HIS A 334 -15.40 13.77 12.77
N LEU A 335 -15.11 13.62 14.07
CA LEU A 335 -14.21 12.58 14.56
C LEU A 335 -14.78 11.20 14.19
N LEU A 336 -13.95 10.36 13.59
CA LEU A 336 -14.35 9.05 13.10
C LEU A 336 -14.75 8.13 14.26
N ARG A 337 -15.91 7.49 14.12
CA ARG A 337 -16.37 6.48 15.08
C ARG A 337 -15.56 5.19 14.89
N ASP A 338 -14.81 4.81 15.92
CA ASP A 338 -14.05 3.57 15.94
C ASP A 338 -14.92 2.33 16.21
N TYR A 339 -14.32 1.14 16.04
CA TYR A 339 -15.00 -0.13 16.24
C TYR A 339 -15.21 -0.47 17.72
N THR A 340 -14.26 -0.14 18.60
CA THR A 340 -14.33 -0.50 20.02
C THR A 340 -15.43 0.24 20.78
N ASN A 341 -15.55 1.55 20.59
CA ASN A 341 -16.53 2.43 21.23
C ASN A 341 -17.89 2.46 20.50
N SER A 342 -18.02 1.78 19.35
CA SER A 342 -19.29 1.57 18.66
C SER A 342 -20.26 0.72 19.49
N THR A 343 -21.56 1.04 19.44
CA THR A 343 -22.62 0.25 20.08
C THR A 343 -22.74 -1.17 19.50
N ARG A 344 -23.38 -2.10 20.21
CA ARG A 344 -23.59 -3.49 19.72
C ARG A 344 -24.29 -3.56 18.36
N ARG A 345 -25.18 -2.61 18.02
CA ARG A 345 -25.81 -2.50 16.69
C ARG A 345 -24.80 -2.02 15.64
N GLN A 346 -24.02 -0.98 15.94
CA GLN A 346 -23.00 -0.45 15.04
C GLN A 346 -21.89 -1.47 14.77
N ARG A 347 -21.38 -2.17 15.80
CA ARG A 347 -20.37 -3.23 15.61
C ARG A 347 -20.86 -4.35 14.69
N ARG A 348 -22.13 -4.75 14.76
CA ARG A 348 -22.74 -5.72 13.83
C ARG A 348 -22.80 -5.22 12.38
N ILE A 349 -23.12 -3.94 12.16
CA ILE A 349 -23.10 -3.31 10.84
C ILE A 349 -21.67 -3.30 10.29
N ILE A 350 -20.70 -2.82 11.09
CA ILE A 350 -19.29 -2.73 10.71
C ILE A 350 -18.71 -4.13 10.40
N TRP A 351 -19.02 -5.13 11.22
CA TRP A 351 -18.56 -6.51 11.01
C TRP A 351 -19.15 -7.15 9.75
N ALA A 352 -20.46 -7.00 9.51
CA ALA A 352 -21.09 -7.47 8.29
C ALA A 352 -20.50 -6.81 7.03
N TRP A 353 -20.19 -5.51 7.08
CA TRP A 353 -19.50 -4.80 6.00
C TRP A 353 -18.07 -5.32 5.76
N ALA A 354 -17.35 -5.73 6.82
CA ALA A 354 -16.04 -6.34 6.66
C ALA A 354 -16.15 -7.74 6.01
N MET A 355 -17.09 -8.57 6.47
CA MET A 355 -17.29 -9.92 5.91
C MET A 355 -17.82 -9.90 4.47
N ALA A 356 -18.67 -8.95 4.11
CA ALA A 356 -19.09 -8.72 2.72
C ALA A 356 -17.89 -8.41 1.80
N ARG A 357 -16.86 -7.72 2.31
CA ARG A 357 -15.61 -7.45 1.58
C ARG A 357 -14.67 -8.66 1.54
N CYS A 358 -14.65 -9.51 2.57
CA CYS A 358 -13.92 -10.78 2.51
C CYS A 358 -14.53 -11.71 1.43
N LEU A 359 -15.86 -11.76 1.32
CA LEU A 359 -16.53 -12.48 0.23
C LEU A 359 -16.13 -11.93 -1.16
N MET A 360 -15.99 -10.61 -1.33
CA MET A 360 -15.47 -10.03 -2.58
C MET A 360 -14.02 -10.44 -2.88
N LEU A 361 -13.16 -10.61 -1.86
CA LEU A 361 -11.80 -11.12 -2.08
C LEU A 361 -11.82 -12.58 -2.55
N ILE A 362 -12.67 -13.41 -1.94
CA ILE A 362 -12.84 -14.82 -2.33
C ILE A 362 -13.41 -14.94 -3.75
N GLU A 363 -14.33 -14.05 -4.15
CA GLU A 363 -14.83 -13.96 -5.54
C GLU A 363 -13.72 -13.57 -6.52
N ASN A 364 -13.02 -12.45 -6.26
CA ASN A 364 -12.10 -11.85 -7.21
C ASN A 364 -10.84 -12.70 -7.46
N HIS A 365 -10.37 -13.44 -6.44
CA HIS A 365 -9.07 -14.13 -6.46
C HIS A 365 -9.17 -15.66 -6.42
N GLY A 366 -10.29 -16.20 -5.93
CA GLY A 366 -10.45 -17.64 -5.69
C GLY A 366 -9.59 -18.18 -4.54
N MET A 367 -9.95 -19.36 -4.03
CA MET A 367 -9.27 -19.94 -2.87
C MET A 367 -7.81 -20.34 -3.15
N GLU A 368 -7.45 -20.67 -4.39
CA GLU A 368 -6.09 -21.08 -4.76
C GLU A 368 -5.08 -19.92 -4.65
N THR A 369 -5.39 -18.76 -5.23
CA THR A 369 -4.58 -17.54 -5.13
C THR A 369 -4.44 -17.07 -3.69
N ILE A 370 -5.54 -17.11 -2.92
CA ILE A 370 -5.55 -16.71 -1.52
C ILE A 370 -4.72 -17.69 -0.68
N ALA A 371 -4.83 -19.00 -0.91
CA ALA A 371 -4.01 -20.00 -0.25
C ALA A 371 -2.52 -19.75 -0.49
N GLY A 372 -2.11 -19.60 -1.76
CA GLY A 372 -0.73 -19.31 -2.14
C GLY A 372 -0.19 -18.02 -1.49
N ALA A 373 -0.96 -16.93 -1.54
CA ALA A 373 -0.57 -15.65 -0.95
C ALA A 373 -0.41 -15.72 0.59
N LEU A 374 -1.20 -16.54 1.27
CA LEU A 374 -1.14 -16.71 2.73
C LEU A 374 -0.19 -17.83 3.19
N GLY A 375 0.39 -18.60 2.25
CA GLY A 375 1.27 -19.73 2.57
C GLY A 375 0.55 -21.03 2.97
N TYR A 376 -0.74 -21.14 2.65
CA TYR A 376 -1.56 -22.34 2.86
C TYR A 376 -1.67 -23.18 1.58
N ARG A 377 -2.16 -24.42 1.71
CA ARG A 377 -2.68 -25.19 0.56
C ARG A 377 -4.18 -24.91 0.35
N PRO A 378 -4.73 -25.07 -0.86
CA PRO A 378 -6.16 -24.83 -1.12
C PRO A 378 -7.14 -25.74 -0.36
N ASP A 379 -6.68 -26.89 0.17
CA ASP A 379 -7.51 -27.77 1.03
C ASP A 379 -7.66 -27.25 2.48
N GLN A 380 -6.92 -26.21 2.87
CA GLN A 380 -6.95 -25.57 4.19
C GLN A 380 -7.95 -24.40 4.24
N GLU A 381 -9.18 -24.66 3.78
CA GLU A 381 -10.22 -23.64 3.60
C GLU A 381 -10.55 -22.89 4.91
N GLU A 382 -10.67 -23.60 6.02
CA GLU A 382 -11.05 -23.02 7.32
C GLU A 382 -9.91 -22.16 7.90
N GLU A 383 -8.64 -22.53 7.72
CA GLU A 383 -7.49 -21.69 8.10
C GLU A 383 -7.43 -20.40 7.25
N ILE A 384 -7.72 -20.48 5.95
CA ILE A 384 -7.80 -19.31 5.07
C ILE A 384 -8.96 -18.39 5.47
N PHE A 385 -10.12 -18.96 5.84
CA PHE A 385 -11.24 -18.20 6.37
C PHE A 385 -10.88 -17.49 7.69
N ASP A 386 -10.24 -18.21 8.63
CA ASP A 386 -9.80 -17.65 9.90
C ASP A 386 -8.81 -16.49 9.70
N ASP A 387 -7.87 -16.59 8.76
CA ASP A 387 -6.87 -15.53 8.56
C ASP A 387 -7.47 -14.28 7.86
N LEU A 388 -8.45 -14.46 6.95
CA LEU A 388 -9.24 -13.35 6.40
C LEU A 388 -10.10 -12.67 7.49
N ILE A 389 -10.75 -13.45 8.36
CA ILE A 389 -11.52 -12.98 9.52
C ILE A 389 -10.62 -12.23 10.50
N GLN A 390 -9.45 -12.78 10.82
CA GLN A 390 -8.49 -12.21 11.75
C GLN A 390 -7.85 -10.93 11.20
N PHE A 391 -7.55 -10.86 9.90
CA PHE A 391 -7.07 -9.63 9.25
C PHE A 391 -8.12 -8.52 9.31
N ALA A 392 -9.40 -8.85 9.10
CA ALA A 392 -10.50 -7.89 9.22
C ALA A 392 -10.66 -7.35 10.66
N ASP A 393 -10.66 -8.22 11.68
CA ASP A 393 -10.74 -7.80 13.08
C ASP A 393 -9.52 -6.98 13.52
N LYS A 394 -8.30 -7.42 13.18
CA LYS A 394 -7.05 -6.63 13.37
C LYS A 394 -7.18 -5.24 12.74
N THR A 395 -7.71 -5.14 11.52
CA THR A 395 -7.86 -3.86 10.81
C THR A 395 -8.89 -2.94 11.48
N LEU A 396 -10.02 -3.48 11.97
CA LEU A 396 -11.00 -2.70 12.74
C LEU A 396 -10.44 -2.21 14.09
N ARG A 397 -9.56 -3.00 14.73
CA ARG A 397 -8.81 -2.56 15.92
C ARG A 397 -7.78 -1.48 15.62
N ARG A 398 -7.05 -1.57 14.51
CA ARG A 398 -6.07 -0.54 14.06
C ARG A 398 -6.70 0.85 14.00
N PHE A 399 -7.89 0.99 13.40
CA PHE A 399 -8.63 2.27 13.36
C PHE A 399 -9.04 2.82 14.75
N SER A 400 -8.99 1.99 15.79
CA SER A 400 -9.28 2.40 17.17
C SER A 400 -8.02 2.90 17.91
N THR A 401 -6.83 2.82 17.30
CA THR A 401 -5.55 3.24 17.91
C THR A 401 -5.14 4.69 17.56
N VAL A 402 -5.77 5.30 16.55
CA VAL A 402 -5.43 6.64 16.05
C VAL A 402 -6.72 7.42 15.80
N GLN A 403 -6.84 8.62 16.36
CA GLN A 403 -7.95 9.52 16.05
C GLN A 403 -7.82 10.09 14.64
N ASP A 404 -8.94 10.13 13.91
CA ASP A 404 -9.01 10.64 12.54
C ASP A 404 -10.37 11.30 12.27
N LYS A 405 -10.53 11.94 11.11
CA LYS A 405 -11.68 12.74 10.71
C LYS A 405 -12.31 12.30 9.39
N THR A 406 -13.63 12.47 9.28
CA THR A 406 -14.38 12.18 8.05
C THR A 406 -13.86 12.99 6.84
N SER A 407 -13.48 14.25 7.05
CA SER A 407 -12.87 15.10 6.02
C SER A 407 -11.56 14.54 5.44
N ARG A 408 -10.73 13.86 6.25
CA ARG A 408 -9.46 13.28 5.77
C ARG A 408 -9.70 12.04 4.91
N VAL A 409 -10.57 11.14 5.36
CA VAL A 409 -10.89 9.89 4.64
C VAL A 409 -11.67 10.18 3.34
N LEU A 410 -12.63 11.11 3.42
CA LEU A 410 -13.50 11.50 2.30
C LEU A 410 -12.92 12.64 1.44
N GLY A 411 -11.72 13.15 1.76
CA GLY A 411 -11.06 14.25 1.04
C GLY A 411 -10.72 13.97 -0.45
N GLY A 412 -10.88 12.73 -0.91
CA GLY A 412 -10.89 12.37 -2.34
C GLY A 412 -12.25 12.61 -3.04
N GLY A 413 -13.15 13.38 -2.41
CA GLY A 413 -14.52 13.60 -2.84
C GLY A 413 -15.50 12.56 -2.28
N VAL A 414 -16.54 13.02 -1.58
CA VAL A 414 -17.55 12.16 -0.92
C VAL A 414 -18.23 11.22 -1.91
N ALA A 415 -18.75 11.77 -3.02
CA ALA A 415 -19.38 10.99 -4.09
C ALA A 415 -18.43 9.95 -4.71
N SER A 416 -17.17 10.34 -4.98
CA SER A 416 -16.13 9.44 -5.51
C SER A 416 -15.83 8.28 -4.55
N ARG A 417 -15.68 8.57 -3.25
CA ARG A 417 -15.47 7.54 -2.22
C ARG A 417 -16.68 6.62 -2.06
N TRP A 418 -17.90 7.14 -2.11
CA TRP A 418 -19.11 6.31 -2.07
C TRP A 418 -19.20 5.38 -3.29
N ALA A 419 -19.06 5.94 -4.50
CA ALA A 419 -19.19 5.22 -5.77
C ALA A 419 -18.09 4.17 -6.01
N SER A 420 -16.88 4.38 -5.45
CA SER A 420 -15.73 3.47 -5.58
C SER A 420 -15.49 2.54 -4.37
N ARG A 421 -16.18 2.72 -3.23
CA ARG A 421 -15.93 1.92 -2.01
C ARG A 421 -17.16 1.32 -1.35
N LEU A 422 -18.33 1.96 -1.46
CA LEU A 422 -19.59 1.46 -0.87
C LEU A 422 -20.45 0.78 -1.94
N ARG A 423 -20.72 1.48 -3.06
CA ARG A 423 -21.54 0.93 -4.16
C ARG A 423 -21.09 -0.45 -4.66
N PRO A 424 -19.78 -0.74 -4.88
CA PRO A 424 -19.36 -2.05 -5.39
C PRO A 424 -19.71 -3.22 -4.46
N VAL A 425 -19.73 -3.01 -3.13
CA VAL A 425 -20.12 -4.05 -2.15
C VAL A 425 -21.61 -4.34 -2.24
N LYS A 426 -22.44 -3.31 -2.45
CA LYS A 426 -23.88 -3.49 -2.69
C LYS A 426 -24.13 -4.21 -4.02
N THR A 427 -23.46 -3.80 -5.09
CA THR A 427 -23.56 -4.43 -6.43
C THR A 427 -23.17 -5.90 -6.38
N PHE A 428 -21.98 -6.23 -5.87
CA PHE A 428 -21.54 -7.62 -5.68
C PHE A 428 -22.56 -8.51 -4.96
N LEU A 429 -23.19 -7.99 -3.89
CA LEU A 429 -24.23 -8.72 -3.17
C LEU A 429 -25.53 -8.81 -3.97
N SER A 430 -25.96 -7.78 -4.70
CA SER A 430 -27.14 -7.87 -5.57
C SER A 430 -26.96 -8.92 -6.67
N ASP A 431 -25.76 -8.99 -7.25
CA ASP A 431 -25.45 -9.82 -8.41
C ASP A 431 -25.20 -11.29 -8.04
N ASN A 432 -24.76 -11.56 -6.80
CA ASN A 432 -24.67 -12.90 -6.22
C ASN A 432 -25.98 -13.26 -5.48
N PRO A 433 -26.82 -14.17 -6.02
CA PRO A 433 -28.09 -14.59 -5.38
C PRO A 433 -27.87 -15.33 -4.05
N ALA A 434 -28.95 -15.77 -3.41
CA ALA A 434 -28.97 -16.31 -2.05
C ALA A 434 -27.85 -17.35 -1.80
N ILE A 435 -26.99 -17.04 -0.82
CA ILE A 435 -25.83 -17.83 -0.44
C ILE A 435 -26.29 -19.06 0.35
N ASN A 436 -27.21 -18.86 1.29
CA ASN A 436 -27.82 -19.96 2.04
C ASN A 436 -28.89 -20.68 1.21
N GLY A 437 -28.82 -22.01 1.18
CA GLY A 437 -29.81 -22.88 0.53
C GLY A 437 -29.60 -23.13 -0.97
N SER A 438 -28.61 -22.48 -1.59
CA SER A 438 -28.21 -22.81 -2.97
C SER A 438 -27.44 -24.13 -3.04
N PRO A 439 -27.67 -24.98 -4.05
CA PRO A 439 -26.88 -26.19 -4.28
C PRO A 439 -25.49 -25.89 -4.88
N ASP A 440 -25.24 -24.67 -5.34
CA ASP A 440 -23.95 -24.26 -5.91
C ASP A 440 -22.80 -24.34 -4.90
N ALA A 441 -21.63 -24.80 -5.36
CA ALA A 441 -20.46 -25.00 -4.51
C ALA A 441 -19.86 -23.67 -4.00
N LYS A 442 -19.90 -22.59 -4.80
CA LYS A 442 -19.40 -21.27 -4.38
C LYS A 442 -20.31 -20.67 -3.31
N ALA A 443 -21.63 -20.77 -3.49
CA ALA A 443 -22.61 -20.38 -2.48
C ALA A 443 -22.45 -21.18 -1.18
N GLN A 444 -22.23 -22.51 -1.25
CA GLN A 444 -21.94 -23.31 -0.06
C GLN A 444 -20.65 -22.87 0.66
N MET A 445 -19.58 -22.54 -0.08
CA MET A 445 -18.32 -22.01 0.46
C MET A 445 -18.55 -20.67 1.17
N TYR A 446 -19.26 -19.73 0.55
CA TYR A 446 -19.65 -18.46 1.17
C TYR A 446 -20.51 -18.66 2.43
N ALA A 447 -21.41 -19.66 2.44
CA ALA A 447 -22.22 -19.99 3.62
C ALA A 447 -21.36 -20.54 4.77
N ARG A 448 -20.33 -21.34 4.49
CA ARG A 448 -19.34 -21.77 5.49
C ARG A 448 -18.55 -20.58 6.04
N PHE A 449 -18.02 -19.71 5.18
CA PHE A 449 -17.31 -18.48 5.60
C PHE A 449 -18.17 -17.60 6.52
N LEU A 450 -19.41 -17.29 6.12
CA LEU A 450 -20.31 -16.45 6.92
C LEU A 450 -20.69 -17.10 8.26
N LYS A 451 -20.90 -18.42 8.28
CA LYS A 451 -21.10 -19.18 9.52
C LYS A 451 -19.86 -19.12 10.42
N ARG A 452 -18.67 -19.27 9.87
CA ARG A 452 -17.38 -19.21 10.58
C ARG A 452 -17.11 -17.83 11.18
N ALA A 453 -17.60 -16.77 10.53
CA ALA A 453 -17.54 -15.38 10.97
C ALA A 453 -18.71 -14.93 11.89
N GLU A 454 -19.62 -15.82 12.27
CA GLU A 454 -20.86 -15.54 13.03
C GLU A 454 -21.82 -14.50 12.39
N VAL A 455 -21.84 -14.42 11.06
CA VAL A 455 -22.69 -13.46 10.32
C VAL A 455 -23.86 -14.15 9.60
N ASP A 456 -25.08 -13.71 9.91
CA ASP A 456 -26.27 -14.04 9.12
C ASP A 456 -26.30 -13.22 7.82
N GLU A 457 -26.46 -13.93 6.70
CA GLU A 457 -26.52 -13.34 5.35
C GLU A 457 -27.65 -12.31 5.23
N THR A 458 -28.82 -12.59 5.79
CA THR A 458 -30.00 -11.72 5.64
C THR A 458 -29.73 -10.35 6.26
N ARG A 459 -29.16 -10.34 7.48
CA ARG A 459 -28.69 -9.13 8.16
C ARG A 459 -27.51 -8.48 7.46
N LEU A 460 -26.58 -9.23 6.87
CA LEU A 460 -25.47 -8.64 6.10
C LEU A 460 -25.98 -7.89 4.87
N ARG A 461 -26.87 -8.50 4.08
CA ARG A 461 -27.50 -7.87 2.92
C ARG A 461 -28.32 -6.64 3.33
N ALA A 462 -29.04 -6.71 4.45
CA ALA A 462 -29.76 -5.55 5.01
C ALA A 462 -28.78 -4.43 5.42
N TYR A 463 -27.76 -4.70 6.24
CA TYR A 463 -26.81 -3.68 6.72
C TYR A 463 -25.97 -3.04 5.62
N VAL A 464 -25.70 -3.73 4.50
CA VAL A 464 -25.08 -3.13 3.31
C VAL A 464 -26.08 -2.28 2.52
N ASN A 465 -27.31 -2.75 2.32
CA ASN A 465 -28.34 -1.99 1.62
C ASN A 465 -28.77 -0.72 2.37
N ASP A 466 -29.08 -0.85 3.67
CA ASP A 466 -29.48 0.24 4.56
C ASP A 466 -28.43 1.36 4.53
N LEU A 467 -27.17 1.03 4.82
CA LEU A 467 -26.10 2.05 4.87
C LEU A 467 -25.84 2.67 3.49
N CYS A 468 -25.88 1.90 2.40
CA CYS A 468 -25.76 2.45 1.05
C CYS A 468 -26.91 3.42 0.70
N ALA A 469 -28.15 3.04 0.98
CA ALA A 469 -29.33 3.85 0.68
C ALA A 469 -29.36 5.14 1.52
N ASP A 470 -29.08 5.02 2.81
CA ASP A 470 -28.99 6.13 3.75
C ASP A 470 -27.89 7.13 3.34
N THR A 471 -26.67 6.64 3.11
CA THR A 471 -25.49 7.48 2.84
C THR A 471 -25.47 8.12 1.45
N ALA A 472 -26.29 7.64 0.51
CA ALA A 472 -26.45 8.25 -0.80
C ALA A 472 -26.95 9.71 -0.74
N ARG A 473 -27.51 10.17 0.39
CA ARG A 473 -27.82 11.61 0.57
C ARG A 473 -26.59 12.51 0.58
N PHE A 474 -25.43 12.00 1.03
CA PHE A 474 -24.17 12.76 1.10
C PHE A 474 -23.41 12.81 -0.23
N THR A 475 -23.86 12.09 -1.26
CA THR A 475 -23.27 12.16 -2.61
C THR A 475 -23.97 13.18 -3.50
N ARG A 476 -25.14 13.67 -3.06
CA ARG A 476 -25.92 14.71 -3.74
C ARG A 476 -25.22 16.05 -3.58
N LYS A 477 -24.47 16.45 -4.61
CA LYS A 477 -24.18 17.86 -4.86
C LYS A 477 -25.52 18.58 -5.12
N ASP A 478 -25.68 19.79 -4.63
CA ASP A 478 -26.71 20.68 -5.18
C ASP A 478 -26.33 21.08 -6.62
N VAL A 479 -27.30 21.55 -7.41
CA VAL A 479 -27.06 21.89 -8.83
C VAL A 479 -26.01 23.00 -8.99
N GLY A 480 -25.92 23.92 -8.03
CA GLY A 480 -24.86 24.94 -7.98
C GLY A 480 -23.47 24.35 -7.74
N SER A 481 -23.34 23.37 -6.84
CA SER A 481 -22.10 22.61 -6.64
C SER A 481 -21.71 21.78 -7.87
N VAL A 482 -22.67 21.16 -8.59
CA VAL A 482 -22.40 20.49 -9.88
C VAL A 482 -21.84 21.50 -10.89
N VAL A 483 -22.52 22.64 -11.07
CA VAL A 483 -22.10 23.71 -12.00
C VAL A 483 -20.73 24.28 -11.61
N ALA A 484 -20.48 24.52 -10.32
CA ALA A 484 -19.22 25.07 -9.82
C ALA A 484 -18.03 24.13 -10.08
N ASP A 485 -18.18 22.83 -9.80
CA ASP A 485 -17.15 21.83 -10.07
C ASP A 485 -16.89 21.67 -11.58
N LEU A 486 -17.93 21.76 -12.42
CA LEU A 486 -17.76 21.75 -13.89
C LEU A 486 -17.05 23.01 -14.41
N VAL A 487 -17.33 24.18 -13.81
CA VAL A 487 -16.62 25.43 -14.14
C VAL A 487 -15.15 25.37 -13.72
N ASP A 488 -14.84 24.93 -12.51
CA ASP A 488 -13.46 24.79 -12.03
C ASP A 488 -12.69 23.69 -12.80
N PHE A 489 -13.33 22.57 -13.16
CA PHE A 489 -12.73 21.56 -14.02
C PHE A 489 -12.42 22.09 -15.42
N TYR A 490 -13.35 22.84 -16.02
CA TYR A 490 -13.15 23.52 -17.32
C TYR A 490 -12.03 24.55 -17.24
N ASP A 491 -11.98 25.39 -16.21
CA ASP A 491 -10.92 26.38 -16.00
C ASP A 491 -9.56 25.74 -15.68
N LYS A 492 -9.52 24.56 -15.04
CA LYS A 492 -8.31 23.75 -14.87
C LYS A 492 -7.81 23.21 -16.21
N GLY A 493 -8.69 22.66 -17.05
CA GLY A 493 -8.34 22.26 -18.42
C GLY A 493 -7.81 23.43 -19.26
N LYS A 494 -8.50 24.58 -19.19
CA LYS A 494 -8.12 25.82 -19.89
C LYS A 494 -6.79 26.40 -19.38
N LYS A 495 -6.48 26.25 -18.08
CA LYS A 495 -5.16 26.57 -17.50
C LYS A 495 -4.07 25.58 -17.95
N ALA A 496 -4.37 24.28 -18.01
CA ALA A 496 -3.43 23.27 -18.47
C ALA A 496 -3.02 23.52 -19.93
N ALA A 497 -3.98 23.72 -20.83
CA ALA A 497 -3.75 24.07 -22.24
C ALA A 497 -2.98 25.40 -22.44
N LYS A 498 -3.03 26.30 -21.46
CA LYS A 498 -2.28 27.57 -21.47
C LYS A 498 -0.88 27.45 -20.84
N LEU A 499 -0.67 26.48 -19.96
CA LEU A 499 0.61 26.16 -19.31
C LEU A 499 1.53 25.28 -20.19
N THR A 500 0.97 24.53 -21.12
CA THR A 500 1.75 23.75 -22.12
C THR A 500 2.39 24.62 -23.22
N GLY A 501 2.15 25.93 -23.22
CA GLY A 501 2.90 26.88 -24.05
C GLY A 501 2.61 26.81 -25.55
N PHE A 502 1.51 26.18 -25.98
CA PHE A 502 1.13 26.06 -27.39
C PHE A 502 0.78 27.42 -28.00
N LYS A 503 1.80 28.05 -28.60
CA LYS A 503 1.68 29.01 -29.69
C LYS A 503 2.32 28.43 -30.94
N ASP A 504 1.62 28.57 -32.06
CA ASP A 504 2.16 28.61 -33.42
C ASP A 504 3.15 27.50 -33.82
N TYR A 505 2.62 26.30 -34.08
CA TYR A 505 3.22 25.39 -35.06
C TYR A 505 2.24 25.12 -36.20
N ASN A 506 2.43 25.85 -37.30
CA ASN A 506 1.58 25.79 -38.49
C ASN A 506 2.15 24.80 -39.55
N THR A 507 2.53 23.61 -39.09
CA THR A 507 2.94 22.47 -39.91
C THR A 507 2.27 21.20 -39.37
N GLY A 508 1.79 20.34 -40.29
CA GLY A 508 0.69 19.43 -39.97
C GLY A 508 1.08 18.08 -39.34
N LEU A 509 0.31 17.68 -38.32
CA LEU A 509 0.14 16.28 -37.91
C LEU A 509 -1.35 16.02 -37.65
N ALA A 510 -1.92 15.01 -38.33
CA ALA A 510 -3.34 14.65 -38.15
C ALA A 510 -3.62 14.01 -36.78
N SER A 511 -2.60 13.38 -36.18
CA SER A 511 -2.69 12.66 -34.89
C SER A 511 -3.19 13.52 -33.75
N ASP A 512 -2.83 14.81 -33.71
CA ASP A 512 -3.07 15.63 -32.53
C ASP A 512 -4.44 16.32 -32.59
N LYS A 513 -5.00 16.50 -33.79
CA LYS A 513 -6.44 16.78 -33.97
C LYS A 513 -7.30 15.58 -33.59
N ILE A 514 -6.83 14.36 -33.86
CA ILE A 514 -7.50 13.13 -33.42
C ILE A 514 -7.49 13.04 -31.89
N LYS A 515 -6.33 13.19 -31.22
CA LYS A 515 -6.24 13.24 -29.75
C LYS A 515 -7.13 14.30 -29.10
N GLN A 516 -7.15 15.53 -29.64
CA GLN A 516 -8.02 16.60 -29.13
C GLN A 516 -9.51 16.24 -29.26
N LYS A 517 -9.90 15.54 -30.33
CA LYS A 517 -11.25 15.01 -30.49
C LYS A 517 -11.52 13.87 -29.51
N ASP A 518 -10.62 12.90 -29.39
CA ASP A 518 -10.79 11.73 -28.52
C ASP A 518 -10.88 12.14 -27.04
N GLU A 519 -10.07 13.11 -26.59
CA GLU A 519 -10.19 13.67 -25.24
C GLU A 519 -11.50 14.46 -25.05
N GLY A 520 -11.98 15.19 -26.06
CA GLY A 520 -13.25 15.92 -26.03
C GLY A 520 -14.48 15.02 -26.04
N ASP A 521 -14.50 14.00 -26.90
CA ASP A 521 -15.55 12.99 -27.00
C ASP A 521 -15.59 12.13 -25.72
N LYS A 522 -14.42 11.81 -25.13
CA LYS A 522 -14.34 11.19 -23.81
C LYS A 522 -14.88 12.10 -22.71
N LEU A 523 -14.55 13.41 -22.73
CA LEU A 523 -15.10 14.38 -21.79
C LEU A 523 -16.63 14.42 -21.86
N GLN A 524 -17.20 14.42 -23.06
CA GLN A 524 -18.66 14.34 -23.25
C GLN A 524 -19.24 13.03 -22.70
N SER A 525 -18.56 11.90 -22.90
CA SER A 525 -19.01 10.60 -22.41
C SER A 525 -19.09 10.55 -20.88
N GLU A 526 -18.03 10.99 -20.18
CA GLU A 526 -18.01 11.07 -18.71
C GLU A 526 -19.08 12.05 -18.19
N LEU A 527 -19.31 13.18 -18.88
CA LEU A 527 -20.36 14.14 -18.54
C LEU A 527 -21.78 13.62 -18.77
N ARG A 528 -22.05 12.93 -19.88
CA ARG A 528 -23.35 12.28 -20.13
C ARG A 528 -23.66 11.25 -19.05
N SER A 529 -22.69 10.41 -18.68
CA SER A 529 -22.85 9.43 -17.60
C SER A 529 -23.15 10.08 -16.23
N ILE A 530 -22.56 11.24 -15.92
CA ILE A 530 -22.87 12.01 -14.71
C ILE A 530 -24.30 12.56 -14.74
N LEU A 531 -24.76 13.04 -15.90
CA LEU A 531 -26.12 13.59 -16.08
C LEU A 531 -27.20 12.49 -16.09
N GLU A 532 -26.93 11.35 -16.71
CA GLU A 532 -27.79 10.15 -16.72
C GLU A 532 -27.96 9.60 -15.30
N TRP A 533 -26.86 9.47 -14.55
CA TRP A 533 -26.93 9.12 -13.12
C TRP A 533 -27.71 10.17 -12.30
N GLY A 534 -27.65 11.44 -12.70
CA GLY A 534 -28.45 12.53 -12.14
C GLY A 534 -29.96 12.31 -12.30
N LEU A 535 -30.41 11.88 -13.49
CA LEU A 535 -31.80 11.49 -13.75
C LEU A 535 -32.21 10.24 -12.96
N GLU A 536 -31.42 9.16 -13.04
CA GLU A 536 -31.71 7.88 -12.37
C GLU A 536 -31.87 8.06 -10.85
N SER A 537 -31.01 8.87 -10.25
CA SER A 537 -31.05 9.20 -8.82
C SER A 537 -32.12 10.23 -8.44
N LYS A 538 -32.83 10.81 -9.43
CA LYS A 538 -33.78 11.92 -9.31
C LYS A 538 -33.19 13.12 -8.58
N THR A 539 -31.93 13.44 -8.88
CA THR A 539 -31.21 14.58 -8.30
C THR A 539 -31.20 15.82 -9.22
N ILE A 540 -31.46 15.63 -10.52
CA ILE A 540 -31.83 16.69 -11.46
C ILE A 540 -33.15 16.35 -12.16
N THR A 541 -33.89 17.37 -12.58
CA THR A 541 -35.04 17.21 -13.50
C THR A 541 -34.57 17.07 -14.94
N GLN A 542 -35.43 16.60 -15.85
CA GLN A 542 -35.16 16.59 -17.29
C GLN A 542 -34.82 17.99 -17.80
N GLU A 543 -35.63 18.98 -17.43
CA GLU A 543 -35.41 20.41 -17.73
C GLU A 543 -34.04 20.93 -17.25
N GLN A 544 -33.56 20.48 -16.08
CA GLN A 544 -32.22 20.82 -15.58
C GLN A 544 -31.11 20.11 -16.35
N GLN A 545 -31.33 18.87 -16.80
CA GLN A 545 -30.40 18.16 -17.69
C GLN A 545 -30.30 18.87 -19.04
N ASP A 546 -31.44 19.20 -19.64
CA ASP A 546 -31.55 19.86 -20.94
C ASP A 546 -30.89 21.25 -20.91
N ALA A 547 -31.10 22.01 -19.82
CA ALA A 547 -30.45 23.31 -19.61
C ALA A 547 -28.92 23.20 -19.42
N LEU A 548 -28.43 22.16 -18.73
CA LEU A 548 -27.00 21.88 -18.59
C LEU A 548 -26.37 21.50 -19.94
N LEU A 549 -27.04 20.64 -20.72
CA LEU A 549 -26.60 20.26 -22.06
C LEU A 549 -26.56 21.47 -23.01
N ALA A 550 -27.60 22.31 -23.00
CA ALA A 550 -27.65 23.51 -23.84
C ALA A 550 -26.55 24.54 -23.48
N GLU A 551 -26.26 24.75 -22.19
CA GLU A 551 -25.15 25.61 -21.75
C GLU A 551 -23.78 25.02 -22.11
N MET A 552 -23.63 23.69 -22.08
CA MET A 552 -22.44 22.99 -22.54
C MET A 552 -22.25 23.13 -24.06
N GLU A 553 -23.28 22.88 -24.87
CA GLU A 553 -23.23 23.04 -26.33
C GLU A 553 -22.89 24.48 -26.71
N ARG A 554 -23.54 25.47 -26.08
CA ARG A 554 -23.24 26.90 -26.26
C ARG A 554 -21.77 27.22 -25.96
N ARG A 555 -21.19 26.67 -24.89
CA ARG A 555 -19.77 26.85 -24.55
C ARG A 555 -18.85 26.13 -25.53
N TYR A 556 -19.18 24.91 -25.93
CA TYR A 556 -18.37 24.11 -26.86
C TYR A 556 -18.31 24.78 -28.25
N SER A 557 -19.45 25.25 -28.76
CA SER A 557 -19.53 26.03 -30.00
C SER A 557 -18.69 27.32 -29.94
N SER A 558 -18.57 27.96 -28.78
CA SER A 558 -17.72 29.15 -28.58
C SER A 558 -16.21 28.87 -28.58
N VAL A 559 -15.80 27.60 -28.55
CA VAL A 559 -14.39 27.15 -28.65
C VAL A 559 -14.07 26.57 -30.02
N ALA A 560 -15.07 25.97 -30.69
CA ALA A 560 -14.92 25.40 -32.04
C ALA A 560 -14.87 26.45 -33.17
N ALA A 561 -15.32 27.68 -32.91
CA ALA A 561 -15.20 28.79 -33.85
C ALA A 561 -13.72 29.25 -33.98
N PRO A 562 -13.13 29.27 -35.19
CA PRO A 562 -11.82 29.89 -35.39
C PRO A 562 -11.86 31.38 -35.03
N PRO A 563 -10.75 31.98 -34.53
CA PRO A 563 -10.62 33.42 -34.51
C PRO A 563 -10.66 33.96 -35.95
N ALA A 564 -11.34 35.09 -36.14
CA ALA A 564 -11.39 35.85 -37.39
C ALA A 564 -10.21 36.84 -37.48
#